data_AF-A0A3E0EBD5-F1
#
_entry.id   AF-A0A3E0EBD5-F1
#
_cell.length_a   1.000
_cell.length_b   1.000
_cell.length_c   1.000
_cell.angle_alpha   90.00
_cell.angle_beta   90.00
_cell.angle_gamma   90.00
#
_symmetry.space_group_name_H-M   'P 1'
#
loop_
_entity.id
_entity.type
_entity.pdbx_description
1 polymer ?
#
loop_
_entity_poly.entity_id
_entity_poly.type
_entity_poly.pdbx_seq_one_letter_code
_entity_poly.pdbx_strand_id
1 'polypeptide(L)'
;MKGAKAAIERNDFEAANSIFRNLIDSGQPLPEEMPYLFAETLFEIKQYDNSANFLNKYLELTGFTGSHYKGAQELQKRLKSPLTDIQQCQLCDRRGYRYKTCFTCEGKRQIEQDCNYCKAKGVVGCSRCSGSGMITKMNIFKIVEYFECEKCAGKGRLTCPVCEGSLKEVSSCQTCNGSGKLSSEDVCDHVEESHEH
;
A
#
# COMPACT_ATOMS: atom_id res chain seq x y z
N MET A 1 -16.42 21.37 19.86
CA MET A 1 -17.77 20.81 19.64
C MET A 1 -18.82 21.80 19.13
N LYS A 2 -19.03 23.00 19.72
CA LYS A 2 -20.08 23.95 19.26
C LYS A 2 -19.99 24.29 17.75
N GLY A 3 -18.79 24.52 17.24
CA GLY A 3 -18.57 24.80 15.81
C GLY A 3 -18.97 23.66 14.88
N ALA A 4 -18.67 22.41 15.25
CA ALA A 4 -19.03 21.24 14.44
C ALA A 4 -20.56 21.05 14.38
N LYS A 5 -21.25 21.19 15.53
CA LYS A 5 -22.73 21.13 15.57
C LYS A 5 -23.37 22.20 14.70
N ALA A 6 -22.88 23.44 14.78
CA ALA A 6 -23.38 24.53 13.94
C ALA A 6 -23.11 24.31 12.45
N ALA A 7 -22.02 23.63 12.08
CA ALA A 7 -21.75 23.26 10.69
C ALA A 7 -22.71 22.16 10.20
N ILE A 8 -22.97 21.13 11.03
CA ILE A 8 -23.98 20.09 10.76
C ILE A 8 -25.37 20.72 10.57
N GLU A 9 -25.78 21.65 11.44
CA GLU A 9 -27.08 22.34 11.33
C GLU A 9 -27.25 23.12 10.01
N ARG A 10 -26.15 23.53 9.38
CA ARG A 10 -26.14 24.17 8.07
C ARG A 10 -25.96 23.20 6.90
N ASN A 11 -25.91 21.89 7.15
CA ASN A 11 -25.56 20.85 6.19
C ASN A 11 -24.16 21.01 5.56
N ASP A 12 -23.25 21.71 6.26
CA ASP A 12 -21.86 21.89 5.84
C ASP A 12 -20.99 20.79 6.46
N PHE A 13 -21.13 19.58 5.90
CA PHE A 13 -20.49 18.38 6.44
C PHE A 13 -18.97 18.35 6.24
N GLU A 14 -18.45 19.03 5.22
CA GLU A 14 -17.00 19.16 5.02
C GLU A 14 -16.36 20.06 6.07
N ALA A 15 -16.98 21.21 6.38
CA ALA A 15 -16.52 22.03 7.48
C ALA A 15 -16.64 21.29 8.82
N ALA A 16 -17.74 20.58 9.05
CA ALA A 16 -17.90 19.75 10.24
C ALA A 16 -16.80 18.68 10.37
N ASN A 17 -16.49 17.97 9.28
CA ASN A 17 -15.43 16.97 9.21
C ASN A 17 -14.06 17.57 9.56
N SER A 18 -13.70 18.72 8.99
CA SER A 18 -12.47 19.44 9.34
C SER A 18 -12.41 19.80 10.82
N ILE A 19 -13.51 20.31 11.39
CA ILE A 19 -13.57 20.66 12.82
C ILE A 19 -13.43 19.41 13.70
N PHE A 20 -14.07 18.29 13.36
CA PHE A 20 -13.92 17.04 14.12
C PHE A 20 -12.50 16.51 14.10
N ARG A 21 -11.83 16.52 12.94
CA ARG A 21 -10.43 16.10 12.82
C ARG A 21 -9.52 16.97 13.67
N ASN A 22 -9.67 18.29 13.61
CA ASN A 22 -8.92 19.23 14.45
C ASN A 22 -9.16 18.98 15.96
N LEU A 23 -10.37 18.59 16.37
CA LEU A 23 -10.67 18.24 17.75
C LEU A 23 -9.97 16.94 18.17
N ILE A 24 -9.92 15.93 17.30
CA ILE A 24 -9.18 14.68 17.57
C ILE A 24 -7.70 14.97 17.72
N ASP A 25 -7.14 15.76 16.80
CA ASP A 25 -5.71 16.09 16.79
C ASP A 25 -5.29 16.94 18.00
N SER A 26 -6.23 17.69 18.60
CA SER A 26 -5.98 18.46 19.81
C SER A 26 -5.68 17.62 21.06
N GLY A 27 -6.01 16.31 21.05
CA GLY A 27 -5.78 15.40 22.17
C GLY A 27 -6.60 15.70 23.44
N GLN A 28 -7.55 16.64 23.38
CA GLN A 28 -8.40 16.99 24.51
C GLN A 28 -9.46 15.90 24.78
N PRO A 29 -9.97 15.78 26.02
CA PRO A 29 -11.10 14.92 26.31
C PRO A 29 -12.29 15.24 25.42
N LEU A 30 -12.74 14.24 24.65
CA LEU A 30 -13.84 14.37 23.70
C LEU A 30 -15.17 13.97 24.38
N PRO A 31 -16.27 14.70 24.14
CA PRO A 31 -17.58 14.31 24.64
C PRO A 31 -18.04 12.96 24.10
N GLU A 32 -18.82 12.22 24.89
CA GLU A 32 -19.29 10.87 24.53
C GLU A 32 -20.17 10.82 23.28
N GLU A 33 -20.89 11.91 22.98
CA GLU A 33 -21.70 12.04 21.76
C GLU A 33 -20.88 12.28 20.48
N MET A 34 -19.60 12.67 20.61
CA MET A 34 -18.77 13.10 19.49
C MET A 34 -18.57 11.99 18.44
N PRO A 35 -18.26 10.73 18.80
CA PRO A 35 -18.08 9.66 17.81
C PRO A 35 -19.34 9.42 16.97
N TYR A 36 -20.53 9.54 17.57
CA TYR A 36 -21.79 9.41 16.81
C TYR A 36 -21.98 10.57 15.81
N LEU A 37 -21.80 11.82 16.26
CA LEU A 37 -21.97 12.98 15.39
C LEU A 37 -20.94 13.01 14.27
N PHE A 38 -19.72 12.55 14.54
CA PHE A 38 -18.70 12.45 13.52
C PHE A 38 -19.02 11.32 12.53
N ALA A 39 -19.54 10.18 13.00
CA ALA A 39 -19.99 9.09 12.13
C ALA A 39 -21.09 9.54 11.15
N GLU A 40 -22.11 10.26 11.62
CA GLU A 40 -23.15 10.85 10.76
C GLU A 40 -22.53 11.81 9.74
N THR A 41 -21.62 12.69 10.18
CA THR A 41 -20.93 13.62 9.28
C THR A 41 -20.16 12.90 8.17
N LEU A 42 -19.42 11.85 8.54
CA LEU A 42 -18.65 11.03 7.61
C LEU A 42 -19.54 10.27 6.62
N PHE A 43 -20.75 9.87 7.06
CA PHE A 43 -21.72 9.23 6.17
C PHE A 43 -22.18 10.19 5.06
N GLU A 44 -22.48 11.44 5.40
CA GLU A 44 -22.97 12.44 4.44
C GLU A 44 -21.91 12.81 3.39
N ILE A 45 -20.62 12.75 3.76
CA ILE A 45 -19.50 12.94 2.81
C ILE A 45 -18.98 11.62 2.20
N LYS A 46 -19.78 10.54 2.29
CA LYS A 46 -19.50 9.22 1.69
C LYS A 46 -18.23 8.51 2.20
N GLN A 47 -17.67 8.94 3.32
CA GLN A 47 -16.56 8.25 3.99
C GLN A 47 -17.11 7.11 4.87
N TYR A 48 -17.75 6.13 4.23
CA TYR A 48 -18.56 5.11 4.89
C TYR A 48 -17.78 4.18 5.82
N ASP A 49 -16.54 3.79 5.45
CA ASP A 49 -15.69 2.97 6.33
C ASP A 49 -15.34 3.72 7.63
N ASN A 50 -14.90 4.98 7.50
CA ASN A 50 -14.63 5.83 8.67
C ASN A 50 -15.89 6.04 9.51
N SER A 51 -17.04 6.29 8.87
CA SER A 51 -18.33 6.42 9.54
C SER A 51 -18.64 5.17 10.37
N ALA A 52 -18.49 3.98 9.80
CA ALA A 52 -18.71 2.72 10.50
C ALA A 52 -17.75 2.53 11.69
N ASN A 53 -16.48 2.89 11.54
CA ASN A 53 -15.48 2.80 12.62
C ASN A 53 -15.83 3.70 13.82
N PHE A 54 -16.21 4.96 13.56
CA PHE A 54 -16.63 5.88 14.63
C PHE A 54 -17.97 5.50 15.26
N LEU A 55 -18.90 4.97 14.46
CA LEU A 55 -20.17 4.45 14.97
C LEU A 55 -19.97 3.25 15.89
N ASN A 56 -19.13 2.30 15.50
CA ASN A 56 -18.77 1.16 16.34
C ASN A 56 -18.11 1.64 17.64
N LYS A 57 -17.25 2.67 17.57
CA LYS A 57 -16.64 3.25 18.77
C LYS A 57 -17.66 3.89 19.70
N TYR A 58 -18.66 4.58 19.15
CA TYR A 58 -19.76 5.13 19.94
C TYR A 58 -20.52 4.05 20.71
N LEU A 59 -20.88 2.96 20.02
CA LEU A 59 -21.62 1.84 20.59
C LEU A 59 -20.80 1.07 21.63
N GLU A 60 -19.49 0.94 21.42
CA GLU A 60 -18.56 0.34 22.38
C GLU A 60 -18.50 1.13 23.70
N LEU A 61 -18.41 2.46 23.61
CA LEU A 61 -18.28 3.34 24.78
C LEU A 61 -19.59 3.47 25.55
N THR A 62 -20.73 3.51 24.85
CA THR A 62 -22.01 3.89 25.45
C THR A 62 -22.98 2.74 25.64
N GLY A 63 -22.76 1.60 24.97
CA GLY A 63 -23.66 0.46 24.98
C GLY A 63 -25.09 0.86 24.59
N PHE A 64 -26.08 0.38 25.36
CA PHE A 64 -27.49 0.70 25.15
C PHE A 64 -27.95 1.98 25.88
N THR A 65 -27.09 2.60 26.69
CA THR A 65 -27.42 3.80 27.48
C THR A 65 -27.05 5.10 26.76
N GLY A 66 -26.44 5.02 25.57
CA GLY A 66 -26.08 6.19 24.78
C GLY A 66 -27.29 7.03 24.37
N SER A 67 -27.16 8.35 24.51
CA SER A 67 -28.18 9.34 24.13
C SER A 67 -28.64 9.24 22.67
N HIS A 68 -27.77 8.76 21.78
CA HIS A 68 -28.00 8.58 20.35
C HIS A 68 -28.16 7.10 19.94
N TYR A 69 -28.41 6.18 20.87
CA TYR A 69 -28.48 4.74 20.57
C TYR A 69 -29.44 4.39 19.42
N LYS A 70 -30.63 4.99 19.39
CA LYS A 70 -31.61 4.77 18.30
C LYS A 70 -31.08 5.26 16.95
N GLY A 71 -30.46 6.44 16.92
CA GLY A 71 -29.84 6.97 15.71
C GLY A 71 -28.66 6.13 15.25
N ALA A 72 -27.85 5.64 16.20
CA ALA A 72 -26.72 4.76 15.92
C ALA A 72 -27.16 3.43 15.28
N GLN A 73 -28.26 2.84 15.75
CA GLN A 73 -28.82 1.64 15.12
C GLN A 73 -29.32 1.90 13.69
N GLU A 74 -29.88 3.08 13.43
CA GLU A 74 -30.37 3.43 12.09
C GLU A 74 -29.22 3.71 11.12
N LEU A 75 -28.20 4.45 11.56
CA LEU A 75 -26.98 4.66 10.79
C LEU A 75 -26.28 3.32 10.47
N GLN A 76 -26.25 2.39 11.42
CA GLN A 76 -25.68 1.06 11.20
C GLN A 76 -26.40 0.31 10.07
N LYS A 77 -27.72 0.46 9.93
CA LYS A 77 -28.47 -0.14 8.83
C LYS A 77 -28.17 0.56 7.51
N ARG A 78 -28.17 1.90 7.50
CA ARG A 78 -27.86 2.73 6.32
C ARG A 78 -26.47 2.43 5.76
N LEU A 79 -25.50 2.14 6.61
CA LEU A 79 -24.13 1.80 6.24
C LEU A 79 -23.98 0.43 5.55
N LYS A 80 -24.92 -0.51 5.71
CA LYS A 80 -24.77 -1.87 5.16
C LYS A 80 -24.63 -1.87 3.64
N SER A 81 -25.47 -1.12 2.94
CA SER A 81 -25.44 -1.04 1.47
C SER A 81 -24.12 -0.46 0.96
N PRO A 82 -23.72 0.78 1.32
CA PRO A 82 -22.50 1.37 0.78
C PRO A 82 -21.23 0.59 1.16
N LEU A 83 -21.18 -0.03 2.35
CA LEU A 83 -20.05 -0.89 2.71
C LEU A 83 -19.99 -2.15 1.85
N THR A 84 -21.14 -2.70 1.46
CA THR A 84 -21.20 -3.82 0.51
C THR A 84 -20.75 -3.38 -0.88
N ASP A 85 -21.16 -2.19 -1.32
CA ASP A 85 -20.75 -1.62 -2.61
C ASP A 85 -19.22 -1.42 -2.66
N ILE A 86 -18.61 -0.91 -1.58
CA ILE A 86 -17.14 -0.80 -1.43
C ILE A 86 -16.47 -2.17 -1.54
N GLN A 87 -17.01 -3.20 -0.89
CA GLN A 87 -16.41 -4.55 -0.92
C GLN A 87 -16.45 -5.19 -2.32
N GLN A 88 -17.49 -4.89 -3.10
CA GLN A 88 -17.67 -5.44 -4.43
C GLN A 88 -16.95 -4.63 -5.51
N CYS A 89 -16.65 -3.36 -5.25
CA CYS A 89 -16.03 -2.46 -6.20
C CYS A 89 -14.54 -2.75 -6.41
N GLN A 90 -14.15 -2.97 -7.67
CA GLN A 90 -12.74 -3.20 -8.07
C GLN A 90 -11.94 -1.90 -8.31
N LEU A 91 -12.60 -0.76 -8.11
CA LEU A 91 -12.05 0.58 -8.33
C LEU A 91 -11.66 1.27 -7.02
N CYS A 92 -12.08 0.76 -5.87
CA CYS A 92 -11.72 1.33 -4.57
C CYS A 92 -10.94 0.37 -3.69
N ASP A 93 -10.18 0.95 -2.77
CA ASP A 93 -9.62 0.21 -1.66
C ASP A 93 -10.71 -0.22 -0.67
N ARG A 94 -10.31 -1.04 0.31
CA ARG A 94 -11.23 -1.58 1.32
C ARG A 94 -11.92 -0.51 2.16
N ARG A 95 -11.43 0.73 2.15
CA ARG A 95 -11.98 1.86 2.91
C ARG A 95 -12.92 2.73 2.05
N GLY A 96 -13.03 2.43 0.75
CA GLY A 96 -13.87 3.18 -0.19
C GLY A 96 -13.16 4.32 -0.92
N TYR A 97 -11.83 4.40 -0.88
CA TYR A 97 -11.07 5.40 -1.66
C TYR A 97 -10.68 4.87 -3.03
N ARG A 98 -10.73 5.73 -4.06
CA ARG A 98 -10.42 5.37 -5.45
C ARG A 98 -8.98 4.85 -5.58
N TYR A 99 -8.78 3.86 -6.44
CA TYR A 99 -7.47 3.46 -6.90
C TYR A 99 -7.01 4.36 -8.05
N LYS A 100 -5.78 4.84 -7.95
CA LYS A 100 -5.06 5.48 -9.06
C LYS A 100 -4.01 4.53 -9.61
N THR A 101 -3.69 4.68 -10.88
CA THR A 101 -2.60 3.95 -11.52
C THR A 101 -1.29 4.27 -10.81
N CYS A 102 -0.49 3.23 -10.51
CA CYS A 102 0.80 3.43 -9.87
C CYS A 102 1.71 4.23 -10.80
N PHE A 103 2.15 5.43 -10.37
CA PHE A 103 3.01 6.30 -11.16
C PHE A 103 4.40 5.70 -11.46
N THR A 104 4.88 4.77 -10.62
CA THR A 104 6.21 4.16 -10.80
C THR A 104 6.25 3.09 -11.89
N CYS A 105 5.20 2.27 -12.01
CA CYS A 105 5.13 1.20 -13.01
C CYS A 105 4.07 1.45 -14.09
N GLU A 106 3.35 2.56 -14.02
CA GLU A 106 2.26 2.91 -14.96
C GLU A 106 1.23 1.79 -15.10
N GLY A 107 0.96 1.07 -14.02
CA GLY A 107 0.03 -0.08 -14.02
C GLY A 107 0.64 -1.40 -14.53
N LYS A 108 1.89 -1.42 -15.00
CA LYS A 108 2.58 -2.63 -15.50
C LYS A 108 2.91 -3.65 -14.40
N ARG A 109 2.74 -3.29 -13.11
CA ARG A 109 2.97 -4.12 -11.91
C ARG A 109 4.43 -4.53 -11.67
N GLN A 110 5.25 -4.52 -12.71
CA GLN A 110 6.65 -4.87 -12.68
C GLN A 110 7.49 -3.70 -13.16
N ILE A 111 8.72 -3.65 -12.67
CA ILE A 111 9.75 -2.75 -13.13
C ILE A 111 10.93 -3.57 -13.63
N GLU A 112 11.49 -3.12 -14.74
CA GLU A 112 12.73 -3.66 -15.28
C GLU A 112 13.86 -2.78 -14.76
N GLN A 113 14.84 -3.39 -14.12
CA GLN A 113 16.00 -2.68 -13.57
C GLN A 113 17.28 -3.42 -13.93
N ASP A 114 18.39 -2.70 -13.82
CA ASP A 114 19.71 -3.32 -13.97
C ASP A 114 19.86 -4.45 -12.95
N CYS A 115 20.38 -5.59 -13.40
CA CYS A 115 20.57 -6.73 -12.52
C CYS A 115 21.50 -6.32 -11.37
N ASN A 116 20.99 -6.34 -10.15
CA ASN A 116 21.70 -5.90 -8.96
C ASN A 116 22.93 -6.77 -8.68
N TYR A 117 22.85 -8.05 -9.05
CA TYR A 117 23.91 -9.01 -8.82
C TYR A 117 25.13 -8.78 -9.72
N CYS A 118 24.93 -8.58 -11.03
CA CYS A 118 26.04 -8.32 -11.96
C CYS A 118 26.27 -6.83 -12.25
N LYS A 119 25.42 -5.93 -11.75
CA LYS A 119 25.43 -4.49 -12.02
C LYS A 119 25.45 -4.20 -13.54
N ALA A 120 24.50 -4.79 -14.26
CA ALA A 120 24.38 -4.72 -15.72
C ALA A 120 25.58 -5.23 -16.54
N LYS A 121 26.49 -6.04 -15.95
CA LYS A 121 27.65 -6.61 -16.68
C LYS A 121 27.37 -7.96 -17.33
N GLY A 122 26.29 -8.65 -16.95
CA GLY A 122 25.92 -9.98 -17.47
C GLY A 122 26.83 -11.13 -17.03
N VAL A 123 27.95 -10.83 -16.39
CA VAL A 123 28.95 -11.79 -15.91
C VAL A 123 29.38 -11.47 -14.49
N VAL A 124 29.76 -12.52 -13.76
CA VAL A 124 30.31 -12.43 -12.40
C VAL A 124 31.62 -13.19 -12.30
N GLY A 125 32.49 -12.79 -11.37
CA GLY A 125 33.75 -13.49 -11.12
C GLY A 125 33.50 -14.91 -10.62
N CYS A 126 34.27 -15.87 -11.11
CA CYS A 126 34.21 -17.24 -10.62
C CYS A 126 34.74 -17.30 -9.18
N SER A 127 33.86 -17.65 -8.24
CA SER A 127 34.20 -17.76 -6.81
C SER A 127 35.27 -18.83 -6.50
N ARG A 128 35.41 -19.84 -7.37
CA ARG A 128 36.35 -20.96 -7.17
C ARG A 128 37.80 -20.57 -7.47
N CYS A 129 38.02 -19.62 -8.36
CA CYS A 129 39.36 -19.12 -8.73
C CYS A 129 39.52 -17.62 -8.46
N SER A 130 38.59 -17.00 -7.72
CA SER A 130 38.59 -15.56 -7.44
C SER A 130 38.77 -14.67 -8.68
N GLY A 131 38.21 -15.09 -9.83
CA GLY A 131 38.32 -14.33 -11.07
C GLY A 131 39.55 -14.61 -11.94
N SER A 132 40.55 -15.37 -11.47
CA SER A 132 41.82 -15.58 -12.19
C SER A 132 41.75 -16.56 -13.36
N GLY A 133 40.77 -17.46 -13.38
CA GLY A 133 40.71 -18.60 -14.30
C GLY A 133 41.58 -19.79 -13.88
N MET A 134 42.42 -19.63 -12.84
CA MET A 134 43.41 -20.60 -12.40
C MET A 134 43.30 -20.90 -10.90
N ILE A 135 43.50 -22.14 -10.50
CA ILE A 135 43.56 -22.60 -9.11
C ILE A 135 45.01 -22.99 -8.80
N THR A 136 45.56 -22.43 -7.72
CA THR A 136 46.88 -22.82 -7.23
C THR A 136 46.76 -23.93 -6.19
N LYS A 137 47.60 -24.96 -6.32
CA LYS A 137 47.77 -26.00 -5.30
C LYS A 137 49.25 -26.15 -4.99
N MET A 138 49.57 -26.35 -3.72
CA MET A 138 50.94 -26.62 -3.30
C MET A 138 51.12 -28.14 -3.16
N ASN A 139 52.09 -28.70 -3.87
CA ASN A 139 52.40 -30.12 -3.80
C ASN A 139 53.28 -30.43 -2.57
N ILE A 140 53.50 -31.71 -2.27
CA ILE A 140 54.33 -32.20 -1.16
C ILE A 140 55.79 -31.70 -1.20
N PHE A 141 56.24 -31.20 -2.36
CA PHE A 141 57.55 -30.57 -2.55
C PHE A 141 57.56 -29.05 -2.36
N LYS A 142 56.48 -28.43 -1.86
CA LYS A 142 56.32 -26.96 -1.75
C LYS A 142 56.39 -26.20 -3.09
N ILE A 143 56.17 -26.89 -4.20
CA ILE A 143 56.05 -26.29 -5.53
C ILE A 143 54.59 -25.88 -5.73
N VAL A 144 54.37 -24.66 -6.24
CA VAL A 144 53.05 -24.15 -6.60
C VAL A 144 52.72 -24.58 -8.03
N GLU A 145 51.66 -25.37 -8.17
CA GLU A 145 51.12 -25.82 -9.45
C GLU A 145 49.84 -25.03 -9.79
N TYR A 146 49.68 -24.69 -11.07
CA TYR A 146 48.53 -23.95 -11.59
C TYR A 146 47.64 -24.88 -12.39
N PHE A 147 46.37 -24.95 -12.02
CA PHE A 147 45.36 -25.75 -12.71
C PHE A 147 44.28 -24.83 -13.27
N GLU A 148 43.81 -25.10 -14.48
CA GLU A 148 42.64 -24.40 -15.01
C GLU A 148 41.42 -24.63 -14.10
N CYS A 149 40.68 -23.56 -13.84
CA CYS A 149 39.48 -23.66 -13.04
C CYS A 149 38.38 -24.35 -13.84
N GLU A 150 38.07 -25.61 -13.49
CA GLU A 150 36.99 -26.41 -14.10
C GLU A 150 35.64 -25.68 -14.11
N LYS A 151 35.34 -24.92 -13.04
CA LYS A 151 34.04 -24.26 -12.87
C LYS A 151 33.79 -23.19 -13.93
N CYS A 152 34.82 -22.46 -14.35
CA CYS A 152 34.71 -21.41 -15.36
C CYS A 152 35.46 -21.73 -16.66
N ALA A 153 35.94 -22.98 -16.82
CA ALA A 153 36.75 -23.43 -17.95
C ALA A 153 37.88 -22.44 -18.30
N GLY A 154 38.65 -22.02 -17.29
CA GLY A 154 39.78 -21.09 -17.48
C GLY A 154 39.41 -19.61 -17.71
N LYS A 155 38.12 -19.27 -17.89
CA LYS A 155 37.71 -17.89 -18.25
C LYS A 155 37.75 -16.89 -17.09
N GLY A 156 37.82 -17.38 -15.85
CA GLY A 156 37.75 -16.56 -14.64
C GLY A 156 36.37 -15.93 -14.36
N ARG A 157 35.44 -15.96 -15.32
CA ARG A 157 34.12 -15.35 -15.24
C ARG A 157 33.03 -16.38 -15.57
N LEU A 158 31.86 -16.19 -14.99
CA LEU A 158 30.65 -16.97 -15.22
C LEU A 158 29.54 -16.04 -15.67
N THR A 159 28.62 -16.55 -16.49
CA THR A 159 27.37 -15.84 -16.77
C THR A 159 26.64 -15.57 -15.45
N CYS A 160 26.07 -14.38 -15.32
CA CYS A 160 25.31 -14.00 -14.15
C CYS A 160 24.17 -15.02 -13.92
N PRO A 161 24.10 -15.70 -12.76
CA PRO A 161 23.05 -16.68 -12.49
C PRO A 161 21.67 -16.03 -12.23
N VAL A 162 21.62 -14.72 -11.98
CA VAL A 162 20.37 -14.00 -11.68
C VAL A 162 19.68 -13.52 -12.96
N CYS A 163 20.43 -12.90 -13.87
CA CYS A 163 19.87 -12.40 -15.13
C CYS A 163 20.18 -13.30 -16.33
N GLU A 164 20.94 -14.38 -16.15
CA GLU A 164 21.37 -15.30 -17.21
C GLU A 164 22.05 -14.61 -18.41
N GLY A 165 22.66 -13.44 -18.16
CA GLY A 165 23.30 -12.62 -19.19
C GLY A 165 22.39 -11.58 -19.85
N SER A 166 21.09 -11.51 -19.51
CA SER A 166 20.15 -10.50 -20.02
C SER A 166 20.42 -9.08 -19.50
N LEU A 167 21.37 -8.92 -18.56
CA LEU A 167 21.78 -7.67 -17.91
C LEU A 167 20.72 -7.04 -17.00
N LYS A 168 19.47 -7.44 -17.14
CA LYS A 168 18.31 -6.86 -16.48
C LYS A 168 17.60 -7.88 -15.60
N GLU A 169 16.90 -7.40 -14.59
CA GLU A 169 16.03 -8.19 -13.74
C GLU A 169 14.65 -7.55 -13.70
N VAL A 170 13.62 -8.39 -13.81
CA VAL A 170 12.23 -7.97 -13.69
C VAL A 170 11.81 -8.23 -12.25
N SER A 171 11.41 -7.18 -11.54
CA SER A 171 10.92 -7.30 -10.18
C SER A 171 9.53 -6.70 -10.04
N SER A 172 8.77 -7.16 -9.06
CA SER A 172 7.52 -6.50 -8.69
C SER A 172 7.80 -5.05 -8.32
N CYS A 173 6.97 -4.14 -8.81
CA CYS A 173 7.08 -2.73 -8.47
C CYS A 173 6.94 -2.57 -6.96
N GLN A 174 8.00 -2.07 -6.31
CA GLN A 174 8.06 -1.92 -4.86
C GLN A 174 7.06 -0.88 -4.34
N THR A 175 6.76 0.15 -5.14
CA THR A 175 5.80 1.19 -4.78
C THR A 175 4.39 0.65 -4.60
N CYS A 176 3.96 -0.29 -5.44
CA CYS A 176 2.61 -0.86 -5.39
C CYS A 176 2.57 -2.34 -4.99
N ASN A 177 3.72 -2.92 -4.60
CA ASN A 177 3.90 -4.34 -4.32
C ASN A 177 3.31 -5.26 -5.40
N GLY A 178 3.41 -4.86 -6.67
CA GLY A 178 2.87 -5.62 -7.81
C GLY A 178 1.37 -5.50 -8.05
N SER A 179 0.63 -4.64 -7.34
CA SER A 179 -0.80 -4.43 -7.62
C SER A 179 -1.05 -3.61 -8.90
N GLY A 180 -0.09 -2.75 -9.26
CA GLY A 180 -0.23 -1.76 -10.33
C GLY A 180 -1.10 -0.55 -9.97
N LYS A 181 -1.67 -0.52 -8.77
CA LYS A 181 -2.62 0.49 -8.28
C LYS A 181 -2.21 1.03 -6.92
N LEU A 182 -2.48 2.30 -6.64
CA LEU A 182 -2.26 2.96 -5.36
C LEU A 182 -3.57 3.57 -4.87
N SER A 183 -3.86 3.48 -3.56
CA SER A 183 -5.00 4.19 -2.98
C SER A 183 -4.79 5.70 -3.07
N SER A 184 -5.81 6.45 -3.47
CA SER A 184 -5.83 7.92 -3.41
C SER A 184 -6.56 8.43 -2.17
N GLU A 185 -6.63 9.76 -2.04
CA GLU A 185 -7.45 10.44 -1.03
C GLU A 185 -8.88 10.71 -1.54
N ASP A 186 -9.12 10.54 -2.84
CA ASP A 186 -10.43 10.73 -3.45
C ASP A 186 -11.38 9.60 -3.08
N VAL A 187 -12.57 9.96 -2.57
CA VAL A 187 -13.65 9.00 -2.28
C VAL A 187 -14.15 8.41 -3.60
N CYS A 188 -14.32 7.09 -3.64
CA CYS A 188 -14.80 6.41 -4.84
C CYS A 188 -16.28 6.72 -5.08
N ASP A 189 -16.62 7.04 -6.32
CA ASP A 189 -17.99 7.17 -6.82
C ASP A 189 -18.57 5.86 -7.35
N HIS A 190 -17.76 4.80 -7.40
CA HIS A 190 -18.08 3.48 -7.96
C HIS A 190 -18.44 3.48 -9.46
N VAL A 191 -18.10 4.54 -10.20
CA VAL A 191 -18.36 4.65 -11.64
C VAL A 191 -17.09 4.36 -12.43
N GLU A 192 -17.17 3.49 -13.45
CA GLU A 192 -16.06 3.32 -14.39
C GLU A 192 -15.90 4.61 -15.21
N GLU A 193 -14.73 5.24 -15.14
CA GLU A 193 -14.44 6.38 -16.02
C GLU A 193 -14.24 5.83 -17.43
N SER A 194 -15.19 6.11 -18.32
CA SER A 194 -15.02 5.87 -19.74
C SER A 194 -13.98 6.87 -20.26
N HIS A 195 -12.76 6.39 -20.50
CA HIS A 195 -11.81 7.13 -21.32
C HIS A 195 -12.36 7.17 -22.75
N GLU A 196 -13.06 8.24 -23.12
CA GLU A 196 -13.25 8.60 -24.53
C GLU A 196 -11.87 8.90 -25.11
N HIS A 197 -11.47 8.09 -26.09
CA HIS A 197 -10.20 8.18 -26.82
C HIS A 197 -10.20 9.32 -27.84
#